data_AF-A0A432IK45-F1
#
_entry.id   AF-A0A432IK45-F1
#
_cell.length_a   1.000
_cell.length_b   1.000
_cell.length_c   1.000
_cell.angle_alpha   90.00
_cell.angle_beta   90.00
_cell.angle_gamma   90.00
#
_symmetry.space_group_name_H-M   'P 1'
#
loop_
_entity.id
_entity.type
_entity.pdbx_description
1 polymer ?
#
loop_
_entity_poly.entity_id
_entity_poly.type
_entity_poly.pdbx_seq_one_letter_code
_entity_poly.pdbx_strand_id
1 'polypeptide(L)' 'MKNIVVLSGAGVSAESGIKTFRDSGGLWEGHDVMEVASPYGWNKNPELVLDFYNKRRRQLLEVKPNKAHKLLAE' A
#
# COMPACT_ATOMS: atom_id res chain seq x y z
N MET A 1 -3.46 14.70 -31.72
CA MET A 1 -3.22 14.90 -30.27
C MET A 1 -2.35 13.76 -29.76
N LYS A 2 -1.39 14.03 -28.88
CA LYS A 2 -0.65 12.98 -28.17
C LYS A 2 -1.40 12.66 -26.88
N ASN A 3 -1.58 11.38 -26.58
CA ASN A 3 -2.20 10.92 -25.34
C ASN A 3 -1.10 10.34 -24.44
N ILE A 4 -0.85 10.99 -23.31
CA ILE A 4 0.11 10.52 -22.31
C ILE A 4 -0.66 9.83 -21.19
N VAL A 5 -0.20 8.66 -20.79
CA VAL A 5 -0.76 7.89 -19.68
C VAL A 5 0.36 7.48 -18.73
N VAL A 6 0.06 7.42 -17.44
CA VAL A 6 1.01 7.02 -16.39
C VAL A 6 0.43 5.82 -15.63
N LEU A 7 1.20 4.73 -15.58
CA LEU A 7 0.95 3.59 -14.71
C LEU A 7 1.88 3.70 -13.50
N SER A 8 1.32 3.73 -12.30
CA SER A 8 2.09 3.78 -11.04
C SER A 8 1.74 2.58 -10.15
N GLY A 9 2.59 2.34 -9.14
CA GLY A 9 2.40 1.32 -8.13
C GLY A 9 2.95 1.80 -6.78
N ALA A 10 2.98 0.92 -5.78
CA ALA A 10 3.35 1.28 -4.40
C ALA A 10 4.70 2.01 -4.27
N GLY A 11 5.65 1.77 -5.19
CA GLY A 11 6.95 2.45 -5.21
C GLY A 11 6.86 3.97 -5.31
N VAL A 12 5.82 4.52 -5.97
CA VAL A 12 5.63 5.99 -6.05
C VAL A 12 5.39 6.61 -4.67
N SER A 13 4.92 5.82 -3.70
CA SER A 13 4.61 6.27 -2.35
C SER A 13 5.69 5.92 -1.32
N ALA A 14 6.80 5.28 -1.72
CA ALA A 14 7.90 4.93 -0.82
C ALA A 14 8.50 6.18 -0.14
N GLU A 15 8.73 7.25 -0.91
CA GLU A 15 9.23 8.53 -0.39
C GLU A 15 8.23 9.27 0.52
N SER A 16 6.96 8.83 0.55
CA SER A 16 5.97 9.31 1.52
C SER A 16 6.02 8.55 2.84
N GLY A 17 6.98 7.63 3.03
CA GLY A 17 7.09 6.79 4.22
C GLY A 17 6.16 5.57 4.22
N ILE A 18 5.54 5.25 3.08
CA ILE A 18 4.69 4.07 2.93
C ILE A 18 5.55 2.91 2.45
N LYS A 19 5.62 1.85 3.24
CA LYS A 19 6.33 0.62 2.86
C LYS A 19 5.71 0.02 1.59
N THR A 20 6.55 -0.38 0.65
CA THR A 20 6.07 -1.13 -0.51
C THR A 20 5.72 -2.55 -0.11
N PHE A 21 5.10 -3.28 -1.04
CA PHE A 21 4.72 -4.65 -0.81
C PHE A 21 5.92 -5.60 -0.83
N ARG A 22 6.87 -5.41 -1.77
CA ARG A 22 7.89 -6.42 -2.12
C ARG A 22 9.33 -6.03 -1.77
N ASP A 23 9.57 -4.83 -1.23
CA ASP A 23 10.92 -4.45 -0.78
C ASP A 23 11.36 -5.23 0.46
N SER A 24 12.67 -5.18 0.74
CA SER A 24 13.21 -5.61 2.03
C SER A 24 12.62 -4.76 3.16
N GLY A 25 12.03 -5.43 4.15
CA GLY A 25 11.20 -4.87 5.21
C GLY A 25 9.77 -4.51 4.77
N GLY A 26 9.38 -4.90 3.56
CA GLY A 26 8.08 -4.66 2.95
C GLY A 26 6.94 -5.38 3.65
N LEU A 27 5.71 -5.00 3.33
CA LEU A 27 4.51 -5.51 4.01
C LEU A 27 4.33 -7.04 3.94
N TRP A 28 5.03 -7.70 3.00
CA TRP A 28 4.97 -9.13 2.76
C TRP A 28 6.12 -9.89 3.41
N GLU A 29 7.16 -9.21 3.88
CA GLU A 29 8.36 -9.85 4.44
C GLU A 29 8.17 -10.39 5.87
N GLY A 30 6.92 -10.47 6.34
CA GLY A 30 6.57 -11.04 7.66
C GLY A 30 5.13 -11.53 7.81
N HIS A 31 4.34 -11.52 6.73
CA HIS A 31 2.95 -11.99 6.73
C HIS A 31 2.65 -12.70 5.42
N ASP A 32 2.03 -13.88 5.49
CA ASP A 32 1.44 -14.50 4.31
C ASP A 32 0.27 -13.61 3.86
N VAL A 33 0.40 -13.03 2.66
CA VAL A 33 -0.64 -12.16 2.10
C VAL A 33 -1.98 -12.87 2.04
N MET A 34 -1.98 -14.19 1.85
CA MET A 34 -3.21 -14.94 1.63
C MET A 34 -4.05 -14.97 2.91
N GLU A 35 -3.45 -14.74 4.07
CA GLU A 35 -4.18 -14.61 5.34
C GLU A 35 -4.83 -13.24 5.52
N VAL A 36 -4.31 -12.20 4.87
CA VAL A 36 -4.68 -10.81 5.17
C VAL A 36 -5.29 -10.05 3.98
N ALA A 37 -5.10 -10.50 2.74
CA ALA A 37 -5.59 -9.86 1.53
C ALA A 37 -6.15 -10.89 0.53
N SER A 38 -6.90 -11.87 1.02
CA SER A 38 -7.66 -12.80 0.17
C SER A 38 -9.04 -13.12 0.76
N PRO A 39 -10.02 -13.55 -0.06
CA PRO A 39 -11.30 -14.05 0.44
C PRO A 39 -11.15 -15.24 1.39
N TYR A 40 -10.13 -16.09 1.17
CA TYR A 40 -9.83 -17.20 2.06
C TYR A 40 -9.38 -16.69 3.44
N GLY A 41 -8.46 -15.72 3.48
CA GLY A 41 -7.99 -15.08 4.71
C GLY A 41 -9.13 -14.41 5.47
N TRP A 42 -10.02 -13.72 4.76
CA TRP A 42 -11.24 -13.14 5.33
C TRP A 42 -12.13 -14.20 5.98
N ASN A 43 -12.45 -15.29 5.27
CA ASN A 43 -13.31 -16.34 5.82
C ASN A 43 -12.64 -17.10 6.98
N LYS A 44 -11.31 -17.20 6.99
CA LYS A 44 -10.54 -17.88 8.04
C LYS A 44 -10.41 -17.02 9.30
N ASN A 45 -10.06 -15.74 9.16
CA ASN A 45 -9.85 -14.83 10.29
C ASN A 45 -10.11 -13.35 9.90
N PRO A 46 -11.37 -12.87 9.97
CA PRO A 46 -11.71 -11.49 9.65
C PRO A 46 -11.02 -10.47 10.57
N GLU A 47 -10.80 -10.79 11.85
CA GLU A 47 -10.18 -9.88 12.81
C GLU A 47 -8.74 -9.55 12.45
N LEU A 48 -7.97 -10.56 12.03
CA LEU A 48 -6.59 -10.39 11.55
C LEU A 48 -6.55 -9.48 10.30
N VAL A 49 -7.45 -9.73 9.34
CA VAL A 49 -7.58 -8.91 8.12
C VAL A 49 -7.92 -7.46 8.49
N LEU A 50 -8.89 -7.26 9.40
CA LEU A 50 -9.29 -5.92 9.84
C LEU A 50 -8.16 -5.20 10.57
N ASP A 51 -7.45 -5.84 11.48
CA ASP A 51 -6.29 -5.24 12.18
C ASP A 51 -5.19 -4.85 11.18
N PHE A 52 -4.88 -5.74 10.24
CA PHE A 52 -3.91 -5.50 9.17
C PHE A 52 -4.26 -4.24 8.36
N TYR A 53 -5.51 -4.09 7.90
CA TYR A 53 -5.93 -2.88 7.18
C TYR A 53 -6.08 -1.65 8.08
N ASN A 54 -6.50 -1.79 9.33
CA ASN A 54 -6.63 -0.68 10.27
C ASN A 54 -5.28 -0.07 10.64
N LYS A 55 -4.22 -0.87 10.80
CA LYS A 55 -2.84 -0.37 10.96
C LYS A 55 -2.42 0.54 9.80
N ARG A 56 -2.73 0.14 8.55
CA ARG A 56 -2.46 0.95 7.35
C ARG A 56 -3.28 2.23 7.33
N ARG A 57 -4.58 2.16 7.64
CA ARG A 57 -5.45 3.35 7.72
C ARG A 57 -4.94 4.37 8.75
N ARG A 58 -4.46 3.91 9.90
CA ARG A 58 -3.85 4.79 10.92
C ARG A 58 -2.61 5.50 10.38
N GLN A 59 -1.71 4.77 9.69
CA GLN A 59 -0.52 5.36 9.07
C GLN A 59 -0.86 6.46 8.06
N LEU A 60 -1.97 6.33 7.32
CA LEU A 60 -2.37 7.35 6.34
C LEU A 60 -2.64 8.74 6.95
N LEU A 61 -2.90 8.81 8.25
CA LEU A 61 -3.08 10.08 8.95
C LEU A 61 -1.76 10.84 9.18
N GLU A 62 -0.61 10.18 9.02
CA GLU A 62 0.71 10.70 9.37
C GLU A 62 1.58 11.02 8.14
N VAL A 63 1.15 10.64 6.94
CA VAL A 63 1.91 10.78 5.70
C VAL A 63 1.32 11.85 4.77
N LYS A 64 2.15 12.36 3.86
CA LYS A 64 1.74 13.39 2.88
C LYS A 64 2.20 13.01 1.46
N PRO A 65 1.56 13.55 0.40
CA PRO A 65 2.02 13.38 -0.97
C PRO A 65 3.46 13.89 -1.14
N ASN A 66 4.35 13.02 -1.64
CA ASN A 66 5.71 13.38 -2.02
C ASN A 66 5.77 14.15 -3.36
N LYS A 67 6.98 14.44 -3.82
CA LYS A 67 7.23 15.19 -5.06
C LYS A 67 6.68 14.49 -6.32
N ALA A 68 6.78 13.17 -6.41
CA ALA A 68 6.27 12.42 -7.57
C ALA A 68 4.75 12.58 -7.71
N HIS A 69 3.99 12.47 -6.61
CA HIS A 69 2.53 12.67 -6.65
C HIS A 69 2.16 14.09 -7.10
N LYS A 70 2.90 15.11 -6.65
CA LYS A 70 2.63 16.51 -7.02
C LYS A 70 2.89 16.74 -8.51
N LEU A 71 4.01 16.25 -9.04
CA LEU A 71 4.36 16.38 -10.45
C LEU A 71 3.42 15.61 -11.38
N LEU A 72 2.85 14.50 -10.93
CA LEU A 72 1.86 13.75 -11.72
C LEU A 72 0.49 14.43 -11.76
N ALA A 73 0.21 15.33 -10.81
CA ALA A 73 -1.06 16.06 -10.73
C ALA A 73 -1.03 17.40 -11.50
N GLU A 74 0.16 17.95 -11.75
CA GLU A 74 0.42 19.13 -12.60
C GLU A 74 0.28 18.81 -14.08
#